data_AF-A0A4Y8CLM5-F1
#
_entry.id   AF-A0A4Y8CLM5-F1
#
_cell.length_a   1.000
_cell.length_b   1.000
_cell.length_c   1.000
_cell.angle_alpha   90.00
_cell.angle_beta   90.00
_cell.angle_gamma   90.00
#
_symmetry.space_group_name_H-M   'P 1'
#
loop_
_entity.id
_entity.type
_entity.pdbx_description
1 polymer ?
#
loop_
_entity_poly.entity_id
_entity_poly.type
_entity_poly.pdbx_seq_one_letter_code
_entity_poly.pdbx_strand_id
1 'polypeptide(L)'
;MTQENVKKLPPRVIQHMVEFDNTCNLALISYIIDHPGVDPKDLIHLVHDTVVSELNAENFLVTPPLRDKIICSNCGLTDRNARVGYTSRVKIAYLRHNNAIWELGGSDGPWLLRDEINVAKDSKSVDYSVQKFLRDANIGIPLVEMYRYGGGDEKFNYTMMSRAKGKTLEELHGTICDEQYGDLMFDLIKHIKNIRQFTSPHMQRVDGGKLLDNHIGNCYGFPCVETGRNEEEWLENLTPAMRKSILWELWRRNEAGLKDPKRRDAWVKMADAHIVKIKANFPKGGPYVLTHGDLNNSNIFGSNDNAEQKWKITAIIDWETAGYFPWWVELVRAFELLRRPKEEADMPIEERQSGFCPPEFNKKDWQSMLDAIRTVADLWFEKGHVGNCSHGNGGGANNWYTKEFCECHKIRKQFIEYDMGWPQEHHDAFDPELTDPDDDKESTYYPDKYNFDANERGFMRWFKSISS
;
A
#
# COMPACT_ATOMS: atom_id res chain seq x y z
N MET A 1 -70.71 -4.58 6.91
CA MET A 1 -69.33 -4.09 6.71
C MET A 1 -68.73 -3.84 8.10
N THR A 2 -68.48 -4.86 8.92
CA THR A 2 -67.26 -5.70 8.95
C THR A 2 -65.97 -4.87 9.10
N GLN A 3 -65.51 -4.71 10.33
CA GLN A 3 -64.15 -4.26 10.64
C GLN A 3 -63.15 -5.35 10.21
N GLU A 4 -62.04 -4.96 9.60
CA GLU A 4 -60.97 -5.90 9.24
C GLU A 4 -60.08 -6.24 10.44
N ASN A 5 -59.72 -7.52 10.55
CA ASN A 5 -58.89 -8.05 11.62
C ASN A 5 -57.41 -7.84 11.33
N VAL A 6 -56.73 -6.99 12.11
CA VAL A 6 -55.26 -6.95 12.13
C VAL A 6 -54.75 -8.13 12.97
N LYS A 7 -54.20 -9.16 12.31
CA LYS A 7 -53.52 -10.28 12.99
C LYS A 7 -52.22 -9.79 13.64
N LYS A 8 -52.17 -9.78 14.97
CA LYS A 8 -50.88 -9.75 15.69
C LYS A 8 -50.15 -11.08 15.49
N LEU A 9 -48.88 -11.02 15.11
CA LEU A 9 -47.98 -12.17 15.13
C LEU A 9 -47.58 -12.50 16.59
N PRO A 10 -47.38 -13.77 16.95
CA PRO A 10 -46.99 -14.15 18.30
C PRO A 10 -45.52 -13.75 18.58
N PRO A 11 -45.16 -13.40 19.83
CA PRO A 11 -43.76 -13.24 20.21
C PRO A 11 -43.03 -14.58 20.06
N ARG A 12 -41.90 -14.60 19.35
CA ARG A 12 -40.98 -15.74 19.43
C ARG A 12 -40.30 -15.72 20.79
N VAL A 13 -40.54 -16.77 21.56
CA VAL A 13 -39.86 -17.06 22.82
C VAL A 13 -38.39 -17.37 22.52
N ILE A 14 -37.47 -16.65 23.16
CA ILE A 14 -36.13 -17.16 23.47
C ILE A 14 -36.17 -17.47 24.97
N GLN A 15 -36.12 -18.75 25.30
CA GLN A 15 -36.11 -19.26 26.67
C GLN A 15 -34.73 -19.85 26.95
N HIS A 16 -33.98 -19.21 27.84
CA HIS A 16 -32.92 -19.70 28.73
C HIS A 16 -32.41 -18.41 29.44
N MET A 17 -32.33 -18.30 30.77
CA MET A 17 -32.08 -19.33 31.78
C MET A 17 -32.97 -19.19 33.04
N VAL A 18 -33.14 -20.35 33.70
CA VAL A 18 -33.57 -20.64 35.08
C VAL A 18 -32.79 -19.74 36.08
N GLU A 19 -33.32 -19.12 37.14
CA GLU A 19 -33.93 -19.70 38.36
C GLU A 19 -33.01 -20.73 39.08
N PHE A 20 -32.81 -20.77 40.41
CA PHE A 20 -33.50 -20.07 41.53
C PHE A 20 -32.63 -20.10 42.83
N ASP A 21 -32.18 -18.97 43.41
CA ASP A 21 -31.91 -18.87 44.88
C ASP A 21 -32.00 -17.43 45.40
N ASN A 22 -32.73 -17.25 46.51
CA ASN A 22 -33.32 -16.00 46.97
C ASN A 22 -32.92 -15.63 48.41
N THR A 23 -31.75 -16.07 48.87
CA THR A 23 -31.28 -15.87 50.26
C THR A 23 -30.63 -14.51 50.54
N CYS A 24 -30.43 -13.68 49.51
CA CYS A 24 -30.18 -12.24 49.64
C CYS A 24 -31.19 -11.46 48.79
N ASN A 25 -32.09 -10.72 49.43
CA ASN A 25 -33.15 -9.95 48.76
C ASN A 25 -32.64 -8.60 48.18
N LEU A 26 -31.43 -8.58 47.63
CA LEU A 26 -30.85 -7.49 46.86
C LEU A 26 -30.42 -8.04 45.49
N ALA A 27 -31.06 -7.49 44.46
CA ALA A 27 -31.13 -8.02 43.11
C ALA A 27 -29.81 -8.43 42.45
N LEU A 28 -29.86 -9.51 41.66
CA LEU A 28 -28.80 -9.91 40.73
C LEU A 28 -28.37 -8.74 39.83
N ILE A 29 -27.10 -8.34 39.93
CA ILE A 29 -26.43 -7.53 38.91
C ILE A 29 -25.92 -8.49 37.82
N SER A 30 -26.81 -8.89 36.92
CA SER A 30 -26.46 -9.64 35.70
C SER A 30 -26.77 -8.84 34.42
N TYR A 31 -26.83 -7.52 34.54
CA TYR A 31 -27.13 -6.57 33.45
C TYR A 31 -26.00 -5.56 33.20
N ILE A 32 -24.76 -5.89 33.55
CA ILE A 32 -23.61 -5.36 32.81
C ILE A 32 -23.60 -6.11 31.47
N ILE A 33 -24.46 -5.66 30.56
CA ILE A 33 -24.31 -5.93 29.14
C ILE A 33 -22.94 -5.34 28.77
N ASP A 34 -22.00 -6.18 28.33
CA ASP A 34 -20.60 -5.82 28.09
C ASP A 34 -20.50 -4.44 27.44
N HIS A 35 -19.97 -3.45 28.16
CA HIS A 35 -19.91 -2.09 27.63
C HIS A 35 -18.90 -2.08 26.48
N PRO A 36 -19.34 -1.93 25.21
CA PRO A 36 -18.47 -2.32 24.10
C PRO A 36 -17.26 -1.37 24.04
N GLY A 37 -16.08 -1.93 24.28
CA GLY A 37 -14.80 -1.22 24.35
C GLY A 37 -14.19 -1.05 25.75
N VAL A 38 -14.83 -1.52 26.82
CA VAL A 38 -14.29 -1.55 28.19
C VAL A 38 -14.32 -2.98 28.72
N ASP A 39 -13.18 -3.49 29.19
CA ASP A 39 -13.11 -4.81 29.83
C ASP A 39 -13.66 -4.70 31.27
N PRO A 40 -14.60 -5.57 31.71
CA PRO A 40 -15.11 -5.56 33.07
C PRO A 40 -14.04 -5.65 34.16
N LYS A 41 -12.86 -6.23 33.88
CA LYS A 41 -11.74 -6.30 34.84
C LYS A 41 -11.11 -4.93 35.12
N ASP A 42 -11.27 -3.97 34.21
CA ASP A 42 -10.70 -2.61 34.32
C ASP A 42 -11.66 -1.66 35.06
N LEU A 43 -12.82 -2.14 35.50
CA LEU A 43 -13.85 -1.38 36.19
C LEU A 43 -13.82 -1.59 37.71
N ILE A 44 -13.96 -0.49 38.46
CA ILE A 44 -14.26 -0.56 39.89
C ILE A 44 -15.77 -0.66 40.08
N HIS A 45 -16.22 -1.80 40.60
CA HIS A 45 -17.61 -2.04 40.91
C HIS A 45 -17.87 -1.72 42.39
N LEU A 46 -18.73 -0.73 42.64
CA LEU A 46 -19.19 -0.33 43.96
C LEU A 46 -20.63 -0.79 44.17
N VAL A 47 -20.89 -1.50 45.27
CA VAL A 47 -22.23 -1.88 45.73
C VAL A 47 -22.39 -1.34 47.15
N HIS A 48 -23.27 -0.36 47.35
CA HIS A 48 -23.48 0.32 48.64
C HIS A 48 -22.15 0.76 49.29
N ASP A 49 -21.36 1.54 48.55
CA ASP A 49 -20.03 2.04 48.93
C ASP A 49 -18.98 0.96 49.25
N THR A 50 -19.31 -0.32 49.09
CA THR A 50 -18.38 -1.44 49.21
C THR A 50 -17.80 -1.78 47.84
N VAL A 51 -16.48 -1.83 47.74
CA VAL A 51 -15.78 -2.29 46.54
C VAL A 51 -15.96 -3.81 46.42
N VAL A 52 -16.54 -4.25 45.31
CA VAL A 52 -16.74 -5.69 45.02
C VAL A 52 -15.92 -6.18 43.82
N SER A 53 -15.16 -5.28 43.18
CA SER A 53 -14.11 -5.60 42.20
C SER A 53 -12.76 -5.84 42.87
N GLU A 54 -11.85 -6.56 42.19
CA GLU A 54 -10.47 -6.80 42.69
C GLU A 54 -9.58 -5.54 42.70
N LEU A 55 -9.99 -4.46 42.02
CA LEU A 55 -9.27 -3.19 41.95
C LEU A 55 -9.43 -2.33 43.21
N ASN A 56 -8.31 -1.80 43.74
CA ASN A 56 -8.33 -0.87 44.89
C ASN A 56 -8.87 0.52 44.49
N ALA A 57 -9.99 0.92 45.11
CA ALA A 57 -10.67 2.20 44.86
C ALA A 57 -9.95 3.45 45.37
N GLU A 58 -9.00 3.35 46.31
CA GLU A 58 -8.28 4.52 46.86
C GLU A 58 -7.56 5.34 45.76
N ASN A 59 -7.14 4.69 44.68
CA ASN A 59 -6.48 5.32 43.54
C ASN A 59 -7.43 6.05 42.56
N PHE A 60 -8.75 5.86 42.68
CA PHE A 60 -9.73 6.26 41.65
C PHE A 60 -10.74 7.32 42.12
N LEU A 61 -10.86 7.54 43.43
CA LEU A 61 -11.84 8.48 44.01
C LEU A 61 -11.44 9.96 43.87
N VAL A 62 -10.17 10.27 43.56
CA VAL A 62 -9.70 11.65 43.37
C VAL A 62 -9.86 12.07 41.91
N THR A 63 -11.00 12.67 41.56
CA THR A 63 -11.17 13.29 40.23
C THR A 63 -10.47 14.65 40.19
N PRO A 64 -9.53 14.91 39.26
CA PRO A 64 -8.90 16.23 39.11
C PRO A 64 -9.94 17.32 38.79
N PRO A 65 -9.66 18.62 38.98
CA PRO A 65 -10.52 19.67 38.42
C PRO A 65 -10.61 19.54 36.89
N LEU A 66 -11.80 19.76 36.33
CA LEU A 66 -12.00 19.85 34.88
C LEU A 66 -11.25 21.07 34.31
N ARG A 67 -10.54 20.89 33.20
CA ARG A 67 -9.76 21.96 32.55
C ARG A 67 -10.11 22.18 31.07
N ASP A 68 -11.02 21.38 30.51
CA ASP A 68 -11.31 21.30 29.07
C ASP A 68 -10.04 21.08 28.24
N LYS A 69 -9.10 20.33 28.81
CA LYS A 69 -7.79 20.09 28.24
C LYS A 69 -7.89 18.93 27.25
N ILE A 70 -7.43 19.15 26.02
CA ILE A 70 -7.27 18.09 25.03
C ILE A 70 -6.28 17.05 25.57
N ILE A 71 -6.74 15.80 25.65
CA ILE A 71 -5.96 14.63 26.07
C ILE A 71 -5.59 13.71 24.89
N CYS A 72 -6.23 13.86 23.73
CA CYS A 72 -5.85 13.21 22.48
C CYS A 72 -5.87 14.21 21.32
N SER A 73 -4.72 14.42 20.68
CA SER A 73 -4.58 15.34 19.54
C SER A 73 -5.37 14.90 18.31
N ASN A 74 -5.55 13.60 18.10
CA ASN A 74 -6.05 13.06 16.83
C ASN A 74 -7.58 13.16 16.72
N CYS A 75 -8.31 12.98 17.82
CA CYS A 75 -9.78 13.06 17.85
C CYS A 75 -10.32 14.25 18.67
N GLY A 76 -9.44 15.11 19.19
CA GLY A 76 -9.82 16.28 19.99
C GLY A 76 -10.43 15.96 21.36
N LEU A 77 -10.39 14.69 21.81
CA LEU A 77 -10.96 14.25 23.08
C LEU A 77 -10.39 15.09 24.24
N THR A 78 -11.27 15.68 25.05
CA THR A 78 -10.89 16.44 26.26
C THR A 78 -11.07 15.62 27.54
N ASP A 79 -10.49 16.11 28.65
CA ASP A 79 -10.73 15.59 29.99
C ASP A 79 -12.22 15.69 30.42
N ARG A 80 -13.01 16.62 29.86
CA ARG A 80 -14.47 16.65 30.01
C ARG A 80 -15.13 15.52 29.22
N ASN A 81 -14.77 15.32 27.95
CA ASN A 81 -15.34 14.26 27.12
C ASN A 81 -15.04 12.86 27.67
N ALA A 82 -13.87 12.65 28.27
CA ALA A 82 -13.52 11.39 28.91
C ALA A 82 -14.42 11.05 30.11
N ARG A 83 -14.86 12.05 30.88
CA ARG A 83 -15.69 11.83 32.09
C ARG A 83 -17.16 11.53 31.79
N VAL A 84 -17.66 11.85 30.61
CA VAL A 84 -19.06 11.54 30.23
C VAL A 84 -19.24 10.09 29.74
N GLY A 85 -18.25 9.23 29.93
CA GLY A 85 -18.37 7.77 29.75
C GLY A 85 -18.26 7.26 28.31
N TYR A 86 -17.86 8.08 27.35
CA TYR A 86 -17.66 7.61 25.98
C TYR A 86 -16.34 6.84 25.83
N THR A 87 -16.44 5.58 25.43
CA THR A 87 -15.29 4.76 25.01
C THR A 87 -15.33 4.55 23.50
N SER A 88 -14.23 4.88 22.82
CA SER A 88 -14.16 4.74 21.35
C SER A 88 -14.19 3.27 20.92
N ARG A 89 -15.17 2.96 20.08
CA ARG A 89 -15.30 1.70 19.30
C ARG A 89 -14.68 1.81 17.92
N VAL A 90 -14.14 2.99 17.60
CA VAL A 90 -13.27 3.23 16.45
C VAL A 90 -11.83 3.10 16.94
N LYS A 91 -11.07 2.17 16.38
CA LYS A 91 -9.68 1.86 16.75
C LYS A 91 -8.78 2.04 15.54
N ILE A 92 -7.50 2.35 15.75
CA ILE A 92 -6.50 2.38 14.68
C ILE A 92 -6.04 0.93 14.45
N ALA A 93 -6.29 0.37 13.27
CA ALA A 93 -5.72 -0.91 12.84
C ALA A 93 -4.30 -0.73 12.29
N TYR A 94 -4.09 0.34 11.52
CA TYR A 94 -2.84 0.56 10.80
C TYR A 94 -2.52 2.05 10.68
N LEU A 95 -1.24 2.39 10.76
CA LEU A 95 -0.70 3.71 10.47
C LEU A 95 0.46 3.55 9.49
N ARG A 96 0.47 4.39 8.46
CA ARG A 96 1.60 4.53 7.56
C ARG A 96 1.68 5.98 7.14
N HIS A 97 2.81 6.62 7.45
CA HIS A 97 3.01 8.05 7.23
C HIS A 97 1.88 8.88 7.89
N ASN A 98 1.21 9.76 7.14
CA ASN A 98 0.06 10.51 7.60
C ASN A 98 -1.28 9.94 7.12
N ASN A 99 -1.32 8.64 6.78
CA ASN A 99 -2.54 7.88 6.47
C ASN A 99 -2.84 6.89 7.61
N ALA A 100 -4.12 6.58 7.81
CA ALA A 100 -4.59 5.64 8.82
C ALA A 100 -5.69 4.70 8.29
N ILE A 101 -5.71 3.46 8.80
CA ILE A 101 -6.87 2.57 8.68
C ILE A 101 -7.49 2.44 10.05
N TRP A 102 -8.76 2.81 10.15
CA TRP A 102 -9.55 2.72 11.38
C TRP A 102 -10.55 1.56 11.30
N GLU A 103 -10.63 0.74 12.33
CA GLU A 103 -11.67 -0.28 12.48
C GLU A 103 -12.95 0.33 13.03
N LEU A 104 -14.09 0.06 12.38
CA LEU A 104 -15.40 0.52 12.83
C LEU A 104 -16.14 -0.65 13.51
N GLY A 105 -16.02 -0.71 14.84
CA GLY A 105 -16.59 -1.78 15.67
C GLY A 105 -15.57 -2.75 16.28
N GLY A 106 -14.27 -2.44 16.23
CA GLY A 106 -13.19 -3.31 16.70
C GLY A 106 -12.73 -4.34 15.67
N SER A 107 -11.96 -5.34 16.13
CA SER A 107 -11.33 -6.37 15.28
C SER A 107 -12.33 -7.15 14.43
N ASP A 108 -13.51 -7.43 14.99
CA ASP A 108 -14.59 -8.17 14.33
C ASP A 108 -15.59 -7.23 13.61
N GLY A 109 -15.30 -5.92 13.61
CA GLY A 109 -16.09 -4.91 12.91
C GLY A 109 -16.10 -5.15 11.39
N PRO A 110 -17.27 -5.12 10.74
CA PRO A 110 -17.40 -5.43 9.31
C PRO A 110 -16.92 -4.29 8.40
N TRP A 111 -16.59 -3.12 8.95
CA TRP A 111 -16.19 -1.94 8.21
C TRP A 111 -14.83 -1.40 8.69
N LEU A 112 -14.05 -0.91 7.73
CA LEU A 112 -12.84 -0.15 7.90
C LEU A 112 -13.03 1.24 7.29
N LEU A 113 -12.27 2.22 7.79
CA LEU A 113 -12.18 3.57 7.25
C LEU A 113 -10.71 3.89 6.93
N ARG A 114 -10.38 3.97 5.64
CA ARG A 114 -9.12 4.55 5.13
C ARG A 114 -9.24 6.08 5.24
N ASP A 115 -8.32 6.69 5.96
CA ASP A 115 -8.18 8.13 6.19
C ASP A 115 -6.85 8.53 5.56
N GLU A 116 -6.90 9.25 4.43
CA GLU A 116 -5.76 9.40 3.52
C GLU A 116 -5.60 10.81 2.99
N ILE A 117 -4.35 11.26 2.82
CA ILE A 117 -4.06 12.47 2.06
C ILE A 117 -4.42 12.27 0.59
N ASN A 118 -5.09 13.26 -0.01
CA ASN A 118 -5.29 13.32 -1.45
C ASN A 118 -4.08 13.99 -2.14
N VAL A 119 -3.05 13.21 -2.46
CA VAL A 119 -1.92 13.73 -3.25
C VAL A 119 -2.23 13.59 -4.73
N ALA A 120 -2.42 14.71 -5.43
CA ALA A 120 -2.87 14.75 -6.83
C ALA A 120 -1.97 14.04 -7.86
N LYS A 121 -0.70 13.75 -7.50
CA LYS A 121 0.26 13.01 -8.32
C LYS A 121 0.52 11.58 -7.83
N ASP A 122 -0.16 11.09 -6.79
CA ASP A 122 0.07 9.72 -6.33
C ASP A 122 -0.37 8.69 -7.38
N SER A 123 0.39 7.61 -7.54
CA SER A 123 -0.11 6.44 -8.27
C SER A 123 -1.15 5.70 -7.42
N LYS A 124 -0.97 5.70 -6.10
CA LYS A 124 -1.67 4.86 -5.12
C LYS A 124 -3.11 5.29 -4.87
N SER A 125 -3.51 6.45 -5.38
CA SER A 125 -4.86 7.00 -5.21
C SER A 125 -5.96 6.32 -6.05
N VAL A 126 -5.62 5.31 -6.88
CA VAL A 126 -6.53 4.70 -7.87
C VAL A 126 -7.36 3.51 -7.37
N ASP A 127 -7.08 2.94 -6.18
CA ASP A 127 -7.76 1.73 -5.68
C ASP A 127 -9.30 1.83 -5.79
N TYR A 128 -9.89 2.91 -5.27
CA TYR A 128 -11.33 3.15 -5.35
C TYR A 128 -11.86 3.28 -6.80
N SER A 129 -11.15 3.95 -7.70
CA SER A 129 -11.63 4.12 -9.10
C SER A 129 -11.54 2.83 -9.89
N VAL A 130 -10.51 2.01 -9.65
CA VAL A 130 -10.34 0.68 -10.26
C VAL A 130 -11.38 -0.31 -9.72
N GLN A 131 -11.56 -0.39 -8.40
CA GLN A 131 -12.59 -1.24 -7.81
C GLN A 131 -14.01 -0.78 -8.20
N LYS A 132 -14.26 0.53 -8.36
CA LYS A 132 -15.52 1.02 -8.91
C LYS A 132 -15.72 0.58 -10.37
N PHE A 133 -14.73 0.75 -11.23
CA PHE A 133 -14.79 0.32 -12.64
C PHE A 133 -15.11 -1.19 -12.76
N LEU A 134 -14.40 -2.03 -12.01
CA LEU A 134 -14.60 -3.48 -12.02
C LEU A 134 -15.99 -3.90 -11.46
N ARG A 135 -16.49 -3.17 -10.45
CA ARG A 135 -17.84 -3.39 -9.88
C ARG A 135 -18.94 -2.98 -10.87
N ASP A 136 -18.81 -1.81 -11.49
CA ASP A 136 -19.75 -1.30 -12.50
C ASP A 136 -19.80 -2.24 -13.73
N ALA A 137 -18.67 -2.84 -14.10
CA ALA A 137 -18.60 -3.82 -15.19
C ALA A 137 -19.19 -5.20 -14.84
N ASN A 138 -19.43 -5.50 -13.56
CA ASN A 138 -20.14 -6.67 -13.05
C ASN A 138 -19.64 -8.04 -13.59
N ILE A 139 -18.32 -8.17 -13.81
CA ILE A 139 -17.67 -9.40 -14.31
C ILE A 139 -17.39 -10.47 -13.23
N GLY A 140 -18.01 -10.35 -12.06
CA GLY A 140 -17.93 -11.35 -10.98
C GLY A 140 -16.55 -11.47 -10.30
N ILE A 141 -15.80 -10.36 -10.20
CA ILE A 141 -14.56 -10.31 -9.40
C ILE A 141 -14.92 -10.11 -7.92
N PRO A 142 -14.31 -10.86 -6.99
CA PRO A 142 -14.53 -10.69 -5.55
C PRO A 142 -13.82 -9.41 -5.09
N LEU A 143 -14.59 -8.34 -4.93
CA LEU A 143 -14.14 -7.03 -4.46
C LEU A 143 -14.79 -6.71 -3.12
N VAL A 144 -14.09 -5.94 -2.28
CA VAL A 144 -14.68 -5.37 -1.06
C VAL A 144 -15.73 -4.31 -1.43
N GLU A 145 -16.71 -4.08 -0.56
CA GLU A 145 -17.63 -2.95 -0.67
C GLU A 145 -16.89 -1.66 -0.32
N MET A 146 -17.14 -0.55 -1.04
CA MET A 146 -16.39 0.70 -0.86
C MET A 146 -17.25 1.93 -1.11
N TYR A 147 -17.05 2.96 -0.28
CA TYR A 147 -17.66 4.28 -0.37
C TYR A 147 -16.61 5.35 -0.11
N ARG A 148 -16.41 6.27 -1.05
CA ARG A 148 -15.43 7.37 -0.93
C ARG A 148 -16.14 8.70 -0.70
N TYR A 149 -15.61 9.48 0.24
CA TYR A 149 -16.08 10.80 0.64
C TYR A 149 -14.90 11.78 0.61
N GLY A 150 -15.07 12.96 0.02
CA GLY A 150 -14.03 13.99 -0.08
C GLY A 150 -14.17 15.09 0.98
N GLY A 151 -13.05 15.64 1.44
CA GLY A 151 -13.02 16.88 2.21
C GLY A 151 -13.24 18.11 1.32
N GLY A 152 -13.82 19.18 1.88
CA GLY A 152 -14.25 20.37 1.11
C GLY A 152 -13.14 21.24 0.49
N ASP A 153 -11.87 20.95 0.76
CA ASP A 153 -10.69 21.54 0.12
C ASP A 153 -9.87 20.52 -0.68
N GLU A 154 -10.46 19.33 -0.93
CA GLU A 154 -9.87 18.20 -1.64
C GLU A 154 -8.51 17.70 -1.13
N LYS A 155 -8.07 18.07 0.10
CA LYS A 155 -6.75 17.60 0.62
C LYS A 155 -6.76 16.21 1.24
N PHE A 156 -7.94 15.66 1.52
CA PHE A 156 -8.12 14.38 2.22
C PHE A 156 -9.24 13.57 1.58
N ASN A 157 -9.09 12.25 1.59
CA ASN A 157 -10.15 11.30 1.24
C ASN A 157 -10.45 10.39 2.42
N TYR A 158 -11.74 10.13 2.60
CA TYR A 158 -12.24 9.11 3.50
C TYR A 158 -12.84 7.98 2.67
N THR A 159 -12.25 6.79 2.75
CA THR A 159 -12.72 5.60 2.03
C THR A 159 -13.21 4.57 3.05
N MET A 160 -14.52 4.47 3.23
CA MET A 160 -15.14 3.43 4.04
C MET A 160 -15.23 2.15 3.21
N MET A 161 -14.73 1.03 3.71
CA MET A 161 -14.68 -0.25 2.99
C MET A 161 -15.08 -1.43 3.88
N SER A 162 -15.71 -2.46 3.31
CA SER A 162 -16.02 -3.68 4.06
C SER A 162 -14.75 -4.47 4.33
N ARG A 163 -14.62 -5.09 5.51
CA ARG A 163 -13.54 -6.03 5.79
C ARG A 163 -13.62 -7.21 4.82
N ALA A 164 -12.50 -7.59 4.20
CA ALA A 164 -12.40 -8.78 3.37
C ALA A 164 -12.75 -10.04 4.19
N LYS A 165 -13.49 -10.98 3.59
CA LYS A 165 -13.89 -12.22 4.25
C LYS A 165 -12.83 -13.31 4.06
N GLY A 166 -12.69 -14.19 5.05
CA GLY A 166 -11.70 -15.27 5.01
C GLY A 166 -10.36 -14.84 5.57
N LYS A 167 -9.28 -15.44 5.06
CA LYS A 167 -7.89 -15.14 5.41
C LYS A 167 -7.08 -14.86 4.15
N THR A 168 -5.99 -14.09 4.28
CA THR A 168 -5.04 -13.91 3.19
C THR A 168 -4.38 -15.24 2.77
N LEU A 169 -3.88 -15.35 1.54
CA LEU A 169 -3.09 -16.53 1.13
C LEU A 169 -1.81 -16.68 1.97
N GLU A 170 -1.27 -15.58 2.50
CA GLU A 170 -0.15 -15.58 3.43
C GLU A 170 -0.52 -16.21 4.79
N GLU A 171 -1.64 -15.82 5.40
CA GLU A 171 -2.13 -16.44 6.64
C GLU A 171 -2.61 -17.89 6.47
N LEU A 172 -3.00 -18.27 5.25
CA LEU A 172 -3.37 -19.65 4.92
C LEU A 172 -2.16 -20.55 4.69
N HIS A 173 -0.97 -19.97 4.46
CA HIS A 173 0.26 -20.71 4.23
C HIS A 173 0.59 -21.67 5.39
N GLY A 174 0.79 -22.95 5.07
CA GLY A 174 1.01 -24.00 6.06
C GLY A 174 -0.24 -24.45 6.83
N THR A 175 -1.42 -23.89 6.57
CA THR A 175 -2.70 -24.32 7.19
C THR A 175 -3.63 -25.09 6.24
N ILE A 176 -3.51 -24.86 4.94
CA ILE A 176 -4.25 -25.57 3.89
C ILE A 176 -3.32 -26.52 3.13
N CYS A 177 -3.85 -27.61 2.59
CA CYS A 177 -3.08 -28.53 1.76
C CYS A 177 -2.95 -28.04 0.30
N ASP A 178 -2.12 -28.73 -0.47
CA ASP A 178 -1.76 -28.31 -1.82
C ASP A 178 -2.92 -28.40 -2.83
N GLU A 179 -3.83 -29.36 -2.65
CA GLU A 179 -5.09 -29.47 -3.41
C GLU A 179 -5.97 -28.23 -3.17
N GLN A 180 -6.09 -27.80 -1.91
CA GLN A 180 -6.88 -26.62 -1.49
C GLN A 180 -6.25 -25.31 -1.98
N TYR A 181 -4.92 -25.22 -1.98
CA TYR A 181 -4.21 -24.11 -2.61
C TYR A 181 -4.36 -24.15 -4.14
N GLY A 182 -4.41 -25.33 -4.75
CA GLY A 182 -4.73 -25.54 -6.17
C GLY A 182 -6.10 -24.99 -6.55
N ASP A 183 -7.14 -25.29 -5.77
CA ASP A 183 -8.51 -24.73 -5.93
C ASP A 183 -8.47 -23.18 -5.94
N LEU A 184 -7.79 -22.56 -4.95
CA LEU A 184 -7.62 -21.10 -4.88
C LEU A 184 -6.88 -20.53 -6.10
N MET A 185 -5.80 -21.18 -6.53
CA MET A 185 -5.03 -20.74 -7.69
C MET A 185 -5.80 -20.87 -9.01
N PHE A 186 -6.62 -21.91 -9.19
CA PHE A 186 -7.50 -22.04 -10.35
C PHE A 186 -8.56 -20.94 -10.40
N ASP A 187 -9.20 -20.63 -9.27
CA ASP A 187 -10.22 -19.57 -9.19
C ASP A 187 -9.59 -18.16 -9.36
N LEU A 188 -8.38 -17.94 -8.81
CA LEU A 188 -7.59 -16.73 -9.07
C LEU A 188 -7.25 -16.57 -10.57
N ILE A 189 -6.74 -17.61 -11.22
CA ILE A 189 -6.42 -17.58 -12.67
C ILE A 189 -7.66 -17.24 -13.49
N LYS A 190 -8.83 -17.75 -13.12
CA LYS A 190 -10.12 -17.43 -13.73
C LYS A 190 -10.49 -15.96 -13.53
N HIS A 191 -10.32 -15.40 -12.33
CA HIS A 191 -10.53 -13.97 -12.08
C HIS A 191 -9.58 -13.08 -12.90
N ILE A 192 -8.29 -13.42 -12.95
CA ILE A 192 -7.28 -12.70 -13.76
C ILE A 192 -7.62 -12.76 -15.25
N LYS A 193 -8.08 -13.90 -15.77
CA LYS A 193 -8.57 -14.02 -17.15
C LYS A 193 -9.81 -13.15 -17.43
N ASN A 194 -10.71 -12.97 -16.46
CA ASN A 194 -11.85 -12.06 -16.59
C ASN A 194 -11.41 -10.58 -16.57
N ILE A 195 -10.51 -10.18 -15.66
CA ILE A 195 -9.98 -8.81 -15.57
C ILE A 195 -9.29 -8.40 -16.89
N ARG A 196 -8.49 -9.31 -17.47
CA ARG A 196 -7.73 -9.06 -18.71
C ARG A 196 -8.58 -8.97 -19.99
N GLN A 197 -9.90 -9.14 -19.90
CA GLN A 197 -10.81 -8.79 -21.00
C GLN A 197 -10.82 -7.27 -21.23
N PHE A 198 -10.53 -6.47 -20.20
CA PHE A 198 -10.30 -5.04 -20.35
C PHE A 198 -8.91 -4.81 -20.94
N THR A 199 -8.89 -4.21 -22.12
CA THR A 199 -7.69 -3.87 -22.86
C THR A 199 -7.68 -2.38 -23.23
N SER A 200 -6.48 -1.85 -23.45
CA SER A 200 -6.24 -0.48 -23.89
C SER A 200 -5.18 -0.46 -25.00
N PRO A 201 -5.30 0.44 -26.00
CA PRO A 201 -4.24 0.67 -26.98
C PRO A 201 -3.02 1.39 -26.38
N HIS A 202 -3.13 1.93 -25.15
CA HIS A 202 -2.06 2.64 -24.44
C HIS A 202 -1.93 2.18 -22.99
N MET A 203 -0.72 2.30 -22.44
CA MET A 203 -0.55 2.27 -20.98
C MET A 203 -1.16 3.53 -20.37
N GLN A 204 -2.13 3.34 -19.47
CA GLN A 204 -2.91 4.39 -18.81
C GLN A 204 -3.68 3.83 -17.60
N ARG A 205 -4.18 4.72 -16.74
CA ARG A 205 -5.14 4.38 -15.67
C ARG A 205 -6.52 4.02 -16.25
N VAL A 206 -7.41 3.43 -15.43
CA VAL A 206 -8.79 3.07 -15.84
C VAL A 206 -9.65 4.26 -16.26
N ASP A 207 -9.35 5.46 -15.78
CA ASP A 207 -9.99 6.73 -16.13
C ASP A 207 -9.35 7.42 -17.37
N GLY A 208 -8.36 6.79 -18.00
CA GLY A 208 -7.57 7.37 -19.09
C GLY A 208 -6.45 8.30 -18.62
N GLY A 209 -6.26 8.47 -17.30
CA GLY A 209 -5.18 9.25 -16.72
C GLY A 209 -3.80 8.64 -16.95
N LYS A 210 -2.75 9.45 -16.76
CA LYS A 210 -1.36 9.01 -16.91
C LYS A 210 -1.00 7.92 -15.90
N LEU A 211 -0.26 6.92 -16.37
CA LEU A 211 0.23 5.82 -15.56
C LEU A 211 1.68 6.08 -15.12
N LEU A 212 1.96 5.79 -13.85
CA LEU A 212 3.28 5.97 -13.24
C LEU A 212 3.91 4.59 -13.01
N ASP A 213 5.22 4.51 -13.19
CA ASP A 213 5.98 3.27 -13.15
C ASP A 213 6.25 2.82 -11.70
N ASN A 214 5.43 1.89 -11.23
CA ASN A 214 5.61 1.20 -9.95
C ASN A 214 6.51 -0.06 -10.05
N HIS A 215 7.04 -0.40 -11.22
CA HIS A 215 7.54 -1.75 -11.52
C HIS A 215 9.03 -1.81 -11.89
N ILE A 216 9.51 -0.89 -12.74
CA ILE A 216 10.90 -0.84 -13.20
C ILE A 216 11.56 0.42 -12.64
N GLY A 217 11.06 1.59 -13.04
CA GLY A 217 11.47 2.94 -12.65
C GLY A 217 10.98 3.41 -11.28
N ASN A 218 10.83 2.48 -10.33
CA ASN A 218 10.30 2.78 -9.01
C ASN A 218 11.44 3.27 -8.09
N CYS A 219 11.22 4.36 -7.36
CA CYS A 219 12.17 4.94 -6.40
C CYS A 219 11.71 4.62 -4.97
N TYR A 220 12.11 3.48 -4.40
CA TYR A 220 11.78 3.09 -3.01
C TYR A 220 10.27 3.10 -2.64
N GLY A 221 9.40 2.88 -3.61
CA GLY A 221 7.95 2.95 -3.45
C GLY A 221 7.29 4.22 -4.01
N PHE A 222 8.09 5.16 -4.55
CA PHE A 222 7.65 6.34 -5.28
C PHE A 222 7.79 6.12 -6.80
N PRO A 223 6.69 6.03 -7.55
CA PRO A 223 6.72 5.85 -9.00
C PRO A 223 6.90 7.20 -9.68
N CYS A 224 8.16 7.60 -9.76
CA CYS A 224 8.58 8.92 -10.21
C CYS A 224 8.49 9.11 -11.73
N VAL A 225 8.54 8.01 -12.48
CA VAL A 225 8.63 7.99 -13.93
C VAL A 225 7.25 7.70 -14.52
N GLU A 226 6.85 8.44 -15.55
CA GLU A 226 5.66 8.10 -16.34
C GLU A 226 5.97 6.89 -17.23
N THR A 227 5.05 5.93 -17.37
CA THR A 227 5.23 4.82 -18.33
C THR A 227 5.13 5.28 -19.78
N GLY A 228 4.63 6.50 -20.03
CA GLY A 228 4.16 6.89 -21.35
C GLY A 228 3.03 5.97 -21.86
N ARG A 229 2.77 6.00 -23.16
CA ARG A 229 1.66 5.26 -23.81
C ARG A 229 2.04 3.86 -24.26
N ASN A 230 3.33 3.55 -24.39
CA ASN A 230 3.85 2.29 -24.93
C ASN A 230 5.27 2.01 -24.41
N GLU A 231 5.83 0.83 -24.67
CA GLU A 231 7.14 0.45 -24.11
C GLU A 231 8.30 1.29 -24.68
N GLU A 232 8.15 1.94 -25.83
CA GLU A 232 9.17 2.83 -26.38
C GLU A 232 9.22 4.15 -25.61
N GLU A 233 8.06 4.77 -25.35
CA GLU A 233 7.95 5.95 -24.48
C GLU A 233 8.40 5.63 -23.05
N TRP A 234 8.06 4.44 -22.53
CA TRP A 234 8.49 3.98 -21.20
C TRP A 234 10.02 3.91 -21.10
N LEU A 235 10.66 3.23 -22.05
CA LEU A 235 12.12 3.10 -22.06
C LEU A 235 12.82 4.41 -22.37
N GLU A 236 12.19 5.34 -23.10
CA GLU A 236 12.69 6.70 -23.27
C GLU A 236 12.73 7.44 -21.94
N ASN A 237 11.65 7.40 -21.16
CA ASN A 237 11.58 8.00 -19.82
C ASN A 237 12.58 7.36 -18.83
N LEU A 238 12.90 6.07 -18.98
CA LEU A 238 13.94 5.38 -18.20
C LEU A 238 15.39 5.60 -18.73
N THR A 239 15.54 6.19 -19.93
CA THR A 239 16.86 6.31 -20.60
C THR A 239 17.88 7.17 -19.84
N PRO A 240 17.54 8.33 -19.24
CA PRO A 240 18.50 9.14 -18.49
C PRO A 240 19.20 8.35 -17.38
N ALA A 241 18.44 7.59 -16.59
CA ALA A 241 18.95 6.74 -15.53
C ALA A 241 19.81 5.58 -16.05
N MET A 242 19.34 4.85 -17.07
CA MET A 242 20.12 3.78 -17.70
C MET A 242 21.45 4.29 -18.28
N ARG A 243 21.44 5.48 -18.91
CA ARG A 243 22.63 6.12 -19.47
C ARG A 243 23.60 6.55 -18.37
N LYS A 244 23.11 7.14 -17.28
CA LYS A 244 23.94 7.49 -16.12
C LYS A 244 24.55 6.23 -15.50
N SER A 245 23.78 5.17 -15.30
CA SER A 245 24.27 3.90 -14.76
C SER A 245 25.50 3.37 -15.51
N ILE A 246 25.40 3.27 -16.84
CA ILE A 246 26.49 2.74 -17.68
C ILE A 246 27.73 3.65 -17.61
N LEU A 247 27.53 4.96 -17.58
CA LEU A 247 28.63 5.94 -17.57
C LEU A 247 29.27 6.14 -16.19
N TRP A 248 28.55 5.94 -15.08
CA TRP A 248 29.08 6.04 -13.71
C TRP A 248 30.20 5.05 -13.46
N GLU A 249 30.01 3.79 -13.86
CA GLU A 249 31.03 2.75 -13.73
C GLU A 249 32.29 3.05 -14.55
N LEU A 250 32.15 3.73 -15.70
CA LEU A 250 33.29 4.16 -16.53
C LEU A 250 34.01 5.37 -15.92
N TRP A 251 33.23 6.35 -15.42
CA TRP A 251 33.70 7.56 -14.76
C TRP A 251 34.51 7.24 -13.50
N ARG A 252 33.91 6.49 -12.56
CA ARG A 252 34.49 6.13 -11.26
C ARG A 252 35.79 5.33 -11.39
N ARG A 253 35.91 4.51 -12.44
CA ARG A 253 37.10 3.68 -12.71
C ARG A 253 38.20 4.43 -13.47
N ASN A 254 37.95 5.63 -13.98
CA ASN A 254 38.93 6.32 -14.81
C ASN A 254 38.79 7.86 -14.84
N GLU A 255 39.04 8.51 -13.70
CA GLU A 255 39.09 9.98 -13.58
C GLU A 255 40.04 10.64 -14.61
N ALA A 256 41.12 9.97 -15.01
CA ALA A 256 42.03 10.44 -16.06
C ALA A 256 41.35 10.55 -17.45
N GLY A 257 40.36 9.70 -17.74
CA GLY A 257 39.59 9.72 -18.98
C GLY A 257 38.65 10.91 -19.12
N LEU A 258 38.36 11.63 -18.02
CA LEU A 258 37.50 12.81 -18.01
C LEU A 258 38.13 14.01 -18.72
N LYS A 259 39.46 14.01 -18.86
CA LYS A 259 40.24 15.09 -19.48
C LYS A 259 40.53 14.85 -20.97
N ASP A 260 40.17 13.69 -21.52
CA ASP A 260 40.31 13.36 -22.95
C ASP A 260 38.93 13.31 -23.64
N PRO A 261 38.59 14.31 -24.48
CA PRO A 261 37.34 14.32 -25.23
C PRO A 261 37.12 13.07 -26.07
N LYS A 262 38.17 12.49 -26.69
CA LYS A 262 38.01 11.30 -27.54
C LYS A 262 37.54 10.09 -26.74
N ARG A 263 38.05 9.93 -25.53
CA ARG A 263 37.69 8.83 -24.63
C ARG A 263 36.29 9.00 -24.06
N ARG A 264 35.95 10.23 -23.65
CA ARG A 264 34.59 10.64 -23.25
C ARG A 264 33.56 10.32 -24.35
N ASP A 265 33.82 10.75 -25.58
CA ASP A 265 32.92 10.57 -26.72
C ASP A 265 32.78 9.07 -27.08
N ALA A 266 33.85 8.29 -26.93
CA ALA A 266 33.81 6.83 -27.10
C ALA A 266 32.95 6.12 -26.02
N TRP A 267 32.99 6.58 -24.76
CA TRP A 267 32.12 6.05 -23.70
C TRP A 267 30.65 6.40 -23.93
N VAL A 268 30.35 7.63 -24.32
CA VAL A 268 29.00 8.07 -24.70
C VAL A 268 28.45 7.17 -25.81
N LYS A 269 29.21 7.00 -26.90
CA LYS A 269 28.82 6.14 -28.02
C LYS A 269 28.61 4.67 -27.59
N MET A 270 29.40 4.17 -26.63
CA MET A 270 29.24 2.82 -26.09
C MET A 270 27.94 2.69 -25.27
N ALA A 271 27.64 3.67 -24.41
CA ALA A 271 26.43 3.69 -23.60
C ALA A 271 25.17 3.79 -24.47
N ASP A 272 25.16 4.71 -25.43
CA ASP A 272 24.03 4.93 -26.33
C ASP A 272 23.78 3.69 -27.22
N ALA A 273 24.84 3.06 -27.74
CA ALA A 273 24.72 1.79 -28.48
C ALA A 273 24.23 0.62 -27.60
N HIS A 274 24.58 0.60 -26.31
CA HIS A 274 24.09 -0.40 -25.37
C HIS A 274 22.60 -0.19 -25.08
N ILE A 275 22.15 1.06 -24.88
CA ILE A 275 20.74 1.41 -24.68
C ILE A 275 19.90 1.04 -25.90
N VAL A 276 20.38 1.30 -27.13
CA VAL A 276 19.71 0.86 -28.36
C VAL A 276 19.52 -0.65 -28.38
N LYS A 277 20.53 -1.43 -27.98
CA LYS A 277 20.44 -2.90 -27.88
C LYS A 277 19.44 -3.34 -26.80
N ILE A 278 19.38 -2.66 -25.66
CA ILE A 278 18.42 -2.93 -24.58
C ILE A 278 16.99 -2.67 -25.07
N LYS A 279 16.74 -1.50 -25.66
CA LYS A 279 15.43 -1.12 -26.23
C LYS A 279 14.97 -2.11 -27.31
N ALA A 280 15.87 -2.55 -28.20
CA ALA A 280 15.55 -3.51 -29.25
C ALA A 280 15.19 -4.92 -28.74
N ASN A 281 15.67 -5.31 -27.55
CA ASN A 281 15.40 -6.61 -26.94
C ASN A 281 14.28 -6.58 -25.90
N PHE A 282 13.75 -5.40 -25.56
CA PHE A 282 12.73 -5.27 -24.51
C PHE A 282 11.37 -5.84 -24.99
N PRO A 283 10.67 -6.61 -24.14
CA PRO A 283 9.48 -7.33 -24.57
C PRO A 283 8.30 -6.40 -24.84
N LYS A 284 7.75 -6.50 -26.05
CA LYS A 284 6.43 -5.96 -26.38
C LYS A 284 5.35 -6.75 -25.64
N GLY A 285 4.34 -6.07 -25.12
CA GLY A 285 3.22 -6.68 -24.40
C GLY A 285 1.86 -6.01 -24.64
N GLY A 286 1.73 -5.20 -25.69
CA GLY A 286 0.44 -4.76 -26.22
C GLY A 286 -0.37 -5.90 -26.88
N PRO A 287 -1.72 -5.85 -26.88
CA PRO A 287 -2.56 -4.83 -26.27
C PRO A 287 -2.45 -4.84 -24.74
N TYR A 288 -2.39 -3.66 -24.13
CA TYR A 288 -2.19 -3.54 -22.69
C TYR A 288 -3.45 -4.01 -21.98
N VAL A 289 -3.30 -4.89 -21.00
CA VAL A 289 -4.40 -5.46 -20.21
C VAL A 289 -4.50 -4.76 -18.88
N LEU A 290 -5.68 -4.70 -18.28
CA LEU A 290 -5.81 -4.28 -16.89
C LEU A 290 -5.06 -5.28 -15.98
N THR A 291 -4.09 -4.79 -15.22
CA THR A 291 -3.36 -5.55 -14.19
C THR A 291 -3.61 -4.95 -12.81
N HIS A 292 -3.48 -5.76 -11.78
CA HIS A 292 -3.53 -5.35 -10.37
C HIS A 292 -2.30 -4.52 -9.97
N GLY A 293 -1.13 -4.84 -10.52
CA GLY A 293 0.13 -4.12 -10.28
C GLY A 293 0.88 -4.54 -9.02
N ASP A 294 0.15 -4.92 -7.96
CA ASP A 294 0.71 -5.50 -6.74
C ASP A 294 -0.03 -6.77 -6.28
N LEU A 295 -0.19 -7.74 -7.20
CA LEU A 295 -0.82 -9.01 -6.89
C LEU A 295 0.14 -9.94 -6.13
N ASN A 296 -0.12 -10.16 -4.84
CA ASN A 296 0.71 -10.96 -3.95
C ASN A 296 -0.15 -11.72 -2.89
N ASN A 297 0.49 -12.52 -2.03
CA ASN A 297 -0.22 -13.37 -1.06
C ASN A 297 -0.99 -12.60 0.04
N SER A 298 -0.59 -11.38 0.41
CA SER A 298 -1.30 -10.58 1.42
C SER A 298 -2.53 -9.87 0.85
N ASN A 299 -2.56 -9.64 -0.47
CA ASN A 299 -3.62 -8.88 -1.16
C ASN A 299 -4.77 -9.77 -1.67
N ILE A 300 -4.68 -11.08 -1.47
CA ILE A 300 -5.66 -12.08 -1.94
C ILE A 300 -6.21 -12.86 -0.76
N PHE A 301 -7.53 -12.88 -0.62
CA PHE A 301 -8.25 -13.59 0.45
C PHE A 301 -8.93 -14.86 -0.07
N GLY A 302 -8.83 -15.93 0.71
CA GLY A 302 -9.52 -17.20 0.47
C GLY A 302 -10.40 -17.62 1.65
N SER A 303 -11.46 -18.36 1.35
CA SER A 303 -12.27 -19.05 2.36
C SER A 303 -12.94 -20.29 1.77
N ASN A 304 -13.18 -21.29 2.62
CA ASN A 304 -14.10 -22.40 2.34
C ASN A 304 -15.48 -22.23 3.00
N ASP A 305 -15.76 -21.11 3.68
CA ASP A 305 -17.06 -20.77 4.24
C ASP A 305 -18.08 -20.42 3.14
N ASN A 306 -18.58 -21.48 2.49
CA ASN A 306 -19.64 -21.44 1.49
C ASN A 306 -20.37 -22.79 1.45
N ALA A 307 -21.51 -22.84 0.75
CA ALA A 307 -22.37 -24.03 0.70
C ALA A 307 -21.71 -25.28 0.10
N GLU A 308 -20.64 -25.13 -0.69
CA GLU A 308 -19.89 -26.25 -1.28
C GLU A 308 -18.72 -26.71 -0.39
N GLN A 309 -18.38 -25.96 0.67
CA GLN A 309 -17.21 -26.17 1.53
C GLN A 309 -15.87 -26.25 0.77
N LYS A 310 -15.81 -25.61 -0.41
CA LYS A 310 -14.62 -25.53 -1.28
C LYS A 310 -13.89 -24.21 -1.10
N TRP A 311 -12.57 -24.23 -1.17
CA TRP A 311 -11.78 -23.01 -1.14
C TRP A 311 -12.01 -22.18 -2.41
N LYS A 312 -12.37 -20.90 -2.23
CA LYS A 312 -12.60 -19.92 -3.30
C LYS A 312 -12.03 -18.57 -2.91
N ILE A 313 -11.73 -17.74 -3.90
CA ILE A 313 -11.24 -16.38 -3.67
C ILE A 313 -12.41 -15.51 -3.18
N THR A 314 -12.27 -14.89 -2.02
CA THR A 314 -13.31 -14.11 -1.35
C THR A 314 -13.09 -12.60 -1.41
N ALA A 315 -11.85 -12.15 -1.62
CA ALA A 315 -11.54 -10.77 -1.99
C ALA A 315 -10.17 -10.69 -2.71
N ILE A 316 -10.04 -9.70 -3.61
CA ILE A 316 -8.77 -9.18 -4.10
C ILE A 316 -8.76 -7.69 -3.75
N ILE A 317 -7.77 -7.22 -2.98
CA ILE A 317 -7.71 -5.88 -2.41
C ILE A 317 -6.42 -5.15 -2.76
N ASP A 318 -6.39 -3.85 -2.47
CA ASP A 318 -5.22 -2.98 -2.63
C ASP A 318 -4.81 -2.78 -4.11
N TRP A 319 -5.77 -2.32 -4.90
CA TRP A 319 -5.62 -2.01 -6.33
C TRP A 319 -4.86 -0.69 -6.56
N GLU A 320 -4.06 -0.25 -5.59
CA GLU A 320 -3.41 1.07 -5.59
C GLU A 320 -2.36 1.24 -6.70
N THR A 321 -1.85 0.14 -7.27
CA THR A 321 -0.91 0.20 -8.41
C THR A 321 -1.52 -0.26 -9.74
N ALA A 322 -2.83 -0.45 -9.80
CA ALA A 322 -3.50 -1.02 -10.96
C ALA A 322 -3.62 -0.06 -12.16
N GLY A 323 -3.58 -0.63 -13.36
CA GLY A 323 -3.64 0.13 -14.61
C GLY A 323 -3.57 -0.78 -15.83
N TYR A 324 -3.66 -0.19 -17.02
CA TYR A 324 -3.39 -0.91 -18.27
C TYR A 324 -1.88 -1.01 -18.48
N PHE A 325 -1.34 -2.21 -18.33
CA PHE A 325 0.09 -2.51 -18.45
C PHE A 325 0.31 -3.66 -19.45
N PRO A 326 1.56 -3.91 -19.89
CA PRO A 326 1.92 -5.13 -20.57
C PRO A 326 1.53 -6.34 -19.73
N TRP A 327 0.96 -7.38 -20.36
CA TRP A 327 0.48 -8.58 -19.65
C TRP A 327 1.54 -9.29 -18.78
N TRP A 328 2.84 -9.08 -19.08
CA TRP A 328 3.97 -9.61 -18.35
C TRP A 328 4.26 -8.88 -17.03
N VAL A 329 3.74 -7.66 -16.81
CA VAL A 329 3.94 -6.90 -15.56
C VAL A 329 3.42 -7.67 -14.36
N GLU A 330 2.20 -8.21 -14.45
CA GLU A 330 1.60 -9.01 -13.38
C GLU A 330 2.45 -10.25 -13.04
N LEU A 331 3.09 -10.86 -14.04
CA LEU A 331 3.92 -12.05 -13.88
C LEU A 331 5.25 -11.76 -13.17
N VAL A 332 5.83 -10.59 -13.44
CA VAL A 332 7.05 -10.12 -12.77
C VAL A 332 6.74 -9.72 -11.33
N ARG A 333 5.59 -9.08 -11.08
CA ARG A 333 5.16 -8.67 -9.73
C ARG A 333 4.69 -9.84 -8.87
N ALA A 334 3.88 -10.73 -9.41
CA ALA A 334 3.38 -11.93 -8.74
C ALA A 334 4.39 -13.09 -8.72
N PHE A 335 5.69 -12.84 -8.87
CA PHE A 335 6.70 -13.89 -9.05
C PHE A 335 6.69 -14.92 -7.91
N GLU A 336 6.69 -14.50 -6.64
CA GLU A 336 6.67 -15.45 -5.52
C GLU A 336 5.33 -16.20 -5.37
N LEU A 337 4.19 -15.54 -5.62
CA LEU A 337 2.86 -16.18 -5.71
C LEU A 337 2.86 -17.32 -6.75
N LEU A 338 3.54 -17.10 -7.88
CA LEU A 338 3.62 -18.07 -8.96
C LEU A 338 4.73 -19.12 -8.76
N ARG A 339 5.75 -18.86 -7.94
CA ARG A 339 6.94 -19.71 -7.79
C ARG A 339 6.84 -20.83 -6.75
N ARG A 340 5.79 -20.87 -5.89
CA ARG A 340 5.67 -21.86 -4.79
C ARG A 340 6.13 -23.27 -5.24
N PRO A 341 7.12 -23.91 -4.56
CA PRO A 341 7.89 -25.02 -5.12
C PRO A 341 7.07 -26.22 -5.61
N LYS A 342 7.67 -26.99 -6.53
CA LYS A 342 7.05 -28.15 -7.18
C LYS A 342 6.84 -29.36 -6.26
N GLU A 343 7.40 -29.29 -5.05
CA GLU A 343 7.30 -30.28 -3.97
C GLU A 343 6.08 -30.01 -3.05
N GLU A 344 5.39 -28.88 -3.24
CA GLU A 344 4.28 -28.39 -2.39
C GLU A 344 3.10 -27.81 -3.22
N ALA A 345 2.83 -28.36 -4.41
CA ALA A 345 1.76 -27.85 -5.27
C ALA A 345 1.25 -28.88 -6.29
N ASP A 346 -0.03 -29.24 -6.20
CA ASP A 346 -0.71 -30.06 -7.22
C ASP A 346 -0.80 -29.38 -8.59
N MET A 347 -0.77 -28.03 -8.63
CA MET A 347 -0.68 -27.28 -9.89
C MET A 347 0.79 -26.96 -10.22
N PRO A 348 1.34 -27.49 -11.33
CA PRO A 348 2.71 -27.19 -11.77
C PRO A 348 2.95 -25.69 -11.95
N ILE A 349 4.15 -25.23 -11.61
CA ILE A 349 4.57 -23.83 -11.81
C ILE A 349 4.35 -23.38 -13.26
N GLU A 350 4.59 -24.28 -14.22
CA GLU A 350 4.44 -24.02 -15.65
C GLU A 350 2.96 -23.84 -16.05
N GLU A 351 2.03 -24.43 -15.31
CA GLU A 351 0.58 -24.25 -15.51
C GLU A 351 0.11 -22.92 -14.90
N ARG A 352 0.48 -22.65 -13.64
CA ARG A 352 0.22 -21.39 -12.94
C ARG A 352 0.66 -20.19 -13.77
N GLN A 353 1.92 -20.16 -14.19
CA GLN A 353 2.46 -19.09 -15.04
C GLN A 353 1.68 -18.96 -16.35
N SER A 354 1.31 -20.06 -17.00
CA SER A 354 0.53 -19.99 -18.25
C SER A 354 -0.92 -19.55 -18.07
N GLY A 355 -1.49 -19.69 -16.87
CA GLY A 355 -2.78 -19.06 -16.53
C GLY A 355 -2.74 -17.53 -16.62
N PHE A 356 -1.54 -16.95 -16.48
CA PHE A 356 -1.24 -15.52 -16.55
C PHE A 356 -0.50 -15.11 -17.85
N CYS A 357 -0.43 -15.98 -18.86
CA CYS A 357 0.08 -15.64 -20.19
C CYS A 357 -1.07 -15.49 -21.21
N PRO A 358 -0.91 -14.67 -22.26
CA PRO A 358 -1.73 -14.77 -23.46
C PRO A 358 -1.62 -16.17 -24.09
N PRO A 359 -2.69 -16.72 -24.70
CA PRO A 359 -2.66 -18.04 -25.34
C PRO A 359 -1.55 -18.24 -26.39
N GLU A 360 -1.15 -17.16 -27.07
CA GLU A 360 -0.12 -17.11 -28.10
C GLU A 360 1.32 -17.05 -27.55
N PHE A 361 1.51 -16.86 -26.25
CA PHE A 361 2.85 -16.72 -25.67
C PHE A 361 3.60 -18.06 -25.58
N ASN A 362 4.76 -18.13 -26.23
CA ASN A 362 5.63 -19.28 -26.21
C ASN A 362 6.50 -19.34 -24.94
N LYS A 363 6.28 -20.36 -24.10
CA LYS A 363 7.01 -20.56 -22.83
C LYS A 363 8.54 -20.63 -22.97
N LYS A 364 9.08 -20.94 -24.15
CA LYS A 364 10.54 -20.95 -24.39
C LYS A 364 11.16 -19.55 -24.34
N ASP A 365 10.37 -18.52 -24.63
CA ASP A 365 10.84 -17.13 -24.71
C ASP A 365 10.82 -16.44 -23.33
N TRP A 366 10.27 -17.13 -22.31
CA TRP A 366 10.13 -16.67 -20.93
C TRP A 366 11.43 -16.17 -20.30
N GLN A 367 12.50 -16.97 -20.37
CA GLN A 367 13.76 -16.60 -19.71
C GLN A 367 14.37 -15.36 -20.37
N SER A 368 14.40 -15.32 -21.71
CA SER A 368 14.87 -14.16 -22.47
C SER A 368 14.07 -12.89 -22.20
N MET A 369 12.74 -13.02 -22.04
CA MET A 369 11.86 -11.92 -21.63
C MET A 369 12.22 -11.39 -20.23
N LEU A 370 12.34 -12.29 -19.24
CA LEU A 370 12.72 -11.89 -17.88
C LEU A 370 14.12 -11.28 -17.81
N ASP A 371 15.09 -11.82 -18.56
CA ASP A 371 16.46 -11.31 -18.60
C ASP A 371 16.52 -9.91 -19.25
N ALA A 372 15.70 -9.64 -20.27
CA ALA A 372 15.56 -8.31 -20.85
C ALA A 372 14.95 -7.29 -19.87
N ILE A 373 13.89 -7.68 -19.15
CA ILE A 373 13.26 -6.82 -18.12
C ILE A 373 14.23 -6.55 -16.97
N ARG A 374 14.90 -7.59 -16.45
CA ARG A 374 15.93 -7.48 -15.42
C ARG A 374 17.09 -6.60 -15.87
N THR A 375 17.55 -6.70 -17.12
CA THR A 375 18.61 -5.81 -17.62
C THR A 375 18.25 -4.32 -17.48
N VAL A 376 16.99 -3.95 -17.69
CA VAL A 376 16.52 -2.56 -17.46
C VAL A 376 16.43 -2.25 -15.97
N ALA A 377 15.84 -3.15 -15.17
CA ALA A 377 15.70 -2.98 -13.72
C ALA A 377 17.07 -2.90 -13.00
N ASP A 378 18.07 -3.70 -13.38
CA ASP A 378 19.42 -3.68 -12.80
C ASP A 378 20.15 -2.35 -13.12
N LEU A 379 19.92 -1.79 -14.31
CA LEU A 379 20.46 -0.48 -14.69
C LEU A 379 19.75 0.67 -13.95
N TRP A 380 18.49 0.48 -13.58
CA TRP A 380 17.77 1.40 -12.71
C TRP A 380 18.26 1.28 -11.25
N PHE A 381 18.01 0.13 -10.61
CA PHE A 381 18.25 -0.08 -9.18
C PHE A 381 19.73 -0.28 -8.82
N GLU A 382 20.35 -1.36 -9.30
CA GLU A 382 21.64 -1.83 -8.77
C GLU A 382 22.83 -0.98 -9.24
N LYS A 383 22.83 -0.62 -10.53
CA LYS A 383 23.96 0.04 -11.20
C LYS A 383 23.68 1.53 -11.44
N GLY A 384 22.45 2.00 -11.24
CA GLY A 384 22.07 3.40 -11.42
C GLY A 384 22.39 4.29 -10.21
N HIS A 385 22.67 3.69 -9.06
CA HIS A 385 22.76 4.39 -7.76
C HIS A 385 21.51 5.24 -7.47
N VAL A 386 20.32 4.74 -7.85
CA VAL A 386 19.02 5.34 -7.48
C VAL A 386 18.79 5.38 -5.95
N GLY A 387 19.64 4.68 -5.18
CA GLY A 387 19.82 4.88 -3.74
C GLY A 387 20.00 6.33 -3.29
N ASN A 388 20.50 7.20 -4.17
CA ASN A 388 20.73 8.62 -3.88
C ASN A 388 19.78 9.55 -4.67
N CYS A 389 18.71 9.02 -5.30
CA CYS A 389 17.64 9.88 -5.83
C CYS A 389 16.84 10.47 -4.67
N SER A 390 16.76 11.80 -4.60
CA SER A 390 16.01 12.50 -3.56
C SER A 390 14.56 12.76 -3.99
N HIS A 391 13.68 12.92 -3.00
CA HIS A 391 12.28 13.30 -3.21
C HIS A 391 12.00 14.53 -2.35
N GLY A 392 11.37 15.55 -2.95
CA GLY A 392 11.29 16.89 -2.37
C GLY A 392 12.67 17.52 -2.06
N ASN A 393 12.66 18.59 -1.27
CA ASN A 393 13.85 19.35 -0.87
C ASN A 393 14.71 18.64 0.20
N GLY A 394 15.17 17.43 -0.09
CA GLY A 394 16.22 16.74 0.67
C GLY A 394 15.83 15.42 1.35
N GLY A 395 14.84 14.67 0.84
CA GLY A 395 14.64 13.27 1.21
C GLY A 395 14.42 12.98 2.70
N GLY A 396 13.75 13.88 3.44
CA GLY A 396 13.63 13.82 4.89
C GLY A 396 14.54 14.80 5.65
N ALA A 397 15.23 15.71 4.97
CA ALA A 397 16.01 16.77 5.61
C ALA A 397 15.14 17.70 6.47
N ASN A 398 13.93 18.06 6.00
CA ASN A 398 13.02 18.89 6.78
C ASN A 398 12.18 18.01 7.71
N ASN A 399 12.33 18.26 9.02
CA ASN A 399 11.67 17.50 10.07
C ASN A 399 10.85 18.44 10.95
N TRP A 400 9.55 18.19 11.01
CA TRP A 400 8.63 18.92 11.89
C TRP A 400 8.25 18.05 13.09
N TYR A 401 8.28 18.62 14.28
CA TYR A 401 7.94 17.91 15.51
C TYR A 401 6.71 18.51 16.16
N THR A 402 5.77 17.66 16.60
CA THR A 402 4.63 18.12 17.38
C THR A 402 5.06 18.55 18.78
N LYS A 403 4.15 19.26 19.47
CA LYS A 403 4.12 19.26 20.93
C LYS A 403 4.01 17.82 21.46
N GLU A 404 4.38 17.63 22.71
CA GLU A 404 4.23 16.35 23.42
C GLU A 404 2.77 15.91 23.44
N PHE A 405 2.51 14.64 23.14
CA PHE A 405 1.17 14.07 22.99
C PHE A 405 0.30 14.30 24.23
N CYS A 406 0.85 14.10 25.44
CA CYS A 406 0.27 14.63 26.67
C CYS A 406 1.34 14.88 27.75
N GLU A 407 0.95 15.48 28.88
CA GLU A 407 1.89 15.73 30.00
C GLU A 407 2.48 14.44 30.58
N CYS A 408 1.70 13.35 30.61
CA CYS A 408 2.09 12.06 31.17
C CYS A 408 2.94 11.22 30.22
N HIS A 409 2.81 11.42 28.90
CA HIS A 409 3.51 10.66 27.87
C HIS A 409 4.22 11.62 26.92
N LYS A 410 5.54 11.77 27.16
CA LYS A 410 6.45 12.72 26.47
C LYS A 410 6.81 12.31 25.04
N ILE A 411 5.86 11.73 24.33
CA ILE A 411 5.98 11.30 22.93
C ILE A 411 5.76 12.52 22.04
N ARG A 412 6.66 12.77 21.10
CA ARG A 412 6.51 13.79 20.04
C ARG A 412 6.38 13.05 18.70
N LYS A 413 5.40 13.40 17.87
CA LYS A 413 5.34 12.89 16.50
C LYS A 413 6.29 13.72 15.63
N GLN A 414 7.10 13.01 14.86
CA GLN A 414 7.88 13.57 13.75
C GLN A 414 7.04 13.49 12.48
N PHE A 415 7.11 14.53 11.66
CA PHE A 415 6.58 14.59 10.31
C PHE A 415 7.76 14.91 9.37
N ILE A 416 7.85 14.20 8.25
CA ILE A 416 8.75 14.50 7.12
C ILE A 416 7.95 15.12 5.96
N GLU A 417 8.61 15.56 4.88
CA GLU A 417 7.94 16.23 3.75
C GLU A 417 6.80 15.38 3.16
N TYR A 418 6.98 14.07 3.12
CA TYR A 418 5.97 13.11 2.66
C TYR A 418 4.68 13.15 3.49
N ASP A 419 4.80 13.26 4.82
CA ASP A 419 3.64 13.29 5.73
C ASP A 419 2.79 14.56 5.56
N MET A 420 3.37 15.61 4.95
CA MET A 420 2.70 16.89 4.69
C MET A 420 1.91 16.91 3.37
N GLY A 421 1.90 15.79 2.63
CA GLY A 421 1.20 15.70 1.34
C GLY A 421 1.83 16.51 0.22
N TRP A 422 3.08 16.95 0.39
CA TRP A 422 3.79 17.73 -0.60
C TRP A 422 4.11 16.86 -1.83
N PRO A 423 4.07 17.44 -3.06
CA PRO A 423 4.47 16.72 -4.25
C PRO A 423 5.86 16.10 -4.07
N GLN A 424 5.92 14.77 -4.11
CA GLN A 424 7.17 14.04 -4.21
C GLN A 424 7.61 14.10 -5.67
N GLU A 425 8.05 15.29 -6.09
CA GLU A 425 8.72 15.40 -7.37
C GLU A 425 10.02 14.60 -7.27
N HIS A 426 10.35 13.88 -8.34
CA HIS A 426 11.63 13.23 -8.46
C HIS A 426 12.67 14.36 -8.52
N HIS A 427 13.37 14.61 -7.41
CA HIS A 427 14.50 15.52 -7.42
C HIS A 427 15.63 14.75 -8.05
N ASP A 428 15.59 14.81 -9.37
CA ASP A 428 16.25 13.84 -10.17
C ASP A 428 17.75 14.01 -9.97
N ALA A 429 18.40 12.93 -9.52
CA ALA A 429 19.84 12.85 -9.53
C ALA A 429 20.39 12.91 -10.97
N PHE A 430 19.55 12.93 -12.01
CA PHE A 430 19.83 13.18 -13.42
C PHE A 430 19.41 14.61 -13.88
N ASP A 431 18.76 15.46 -13.04
CA ASP A 431 18.41 16.85 -13.39
C ASP A 431 19.67 17.74 -13.41
N PRO A 432 20.02 18.36 -14.55
CA PRO A 432 21.16 19.26 -14.63
C PRO A 432 21.02 20.55 -13.80
N GLU A 433 19.84 20.98 -13.38
CA GLU A 433 19.61 22.23 -12.64
C GLU A 433 19.66 22.09 -11.11
N LEU A 434 19.62 20.86 -10.58
CA LEU A 434 19.79 20.59 -9.15
C LEU A 434 21.26 20.66 -8.73
N THR A 435 21.81 21.87 -8.66
CA THR A 435 23.12 22.12 -8.07
C THR A 435 23.00 22.47 -6.58
N ASP A 436 23.57 21.63 -5.72
CA ASP A 436 24.10 22.12 -4.45
C ASP A 436 25.03 23.32 -4.73
N PRO A 437 24.93 24.43 -3.98
CA PRO A 437 25.67 25.66 -4.28
C PRO A 437 27.20 25.43 -4.27
N ASP A 438 27.87 25.93 -5.31
CA ASP A 438 29.29 25.68 -5.61
C ASP A 438 30.28 26.02 -4.49
N ASP A 439 29.91 26.92 -3.58
CA ASP A 439 30.80 27.54 -2.58
C ASP A 439 30.73 26.90 -1.18
N ASP A 440 29.80 25.98 -0.95
CA ASP A 440 29.59 25.42 0.38
C ASP A 440 30.61 24.31 0.66
N LYS A 441 31.52 24.56 1.61
CA LYS A 441 32.52 23.56 2.05
C LYS A 441 31.83 22.42 2.77
N GLU A 442 32.29 21.19 2.55
CA GLU A 442 31.71 20.02 3.21
C GLU A 442 31.67 20.19 4.73
N SER A 443 30.44 20.16 5.27
CA SER A 443 30.21 20.37 6.69
C SER A 443 30.58 19.10 7.45
N THR A 444 31.72 19.12 8.12
CA THR A 444 32.15 18.03 9.02
C THR A 444 31.17 17.78 10.17
N TYR A 445 30.24 18.71 10.42
CA TYR A 445 29.19 18.63 11.43
C TYR A 445 27.83 18.13 10.89
N TYR A 446 27.63 18.20 9.57
CA TYR A 446 26.38 17.85 8.90
C TYR A 446 26.74 17.12 7.60
N PRO A 447 27.12 15.82 7.66
CA PRO A 447 27.39 15.03 6.46
C PRO A 447 26.18 15.02 5.51
N ASP A 448 24.96 15.05 6.08
CA ASP A 448 23.68 15.04 5.37
C ASP A 448 23.26 16.44 4.86
N LYS A 449 24.16 17.44 4.84
CA LYS A 449 23.85 18.80 4.35
C LYS A 449 23.59 18.84 2.83
N TYR A 450 24.18 17.90 2.09
CA TYR A 450 24.11 17.82 0.63
C TYR A 450 23.25 16.63 0.23
N ASN A 451 22.56 16.75 -0.90
CA ASN A 451 21.77 15.64 -1.44
C ASN A 451 22.64 14.51 -2.04
N PHE A 452 23.93 14.79 -2.29
CA PHE A 452 24.86 13.92 -3.01
C PHE A 452 26.28 14.01 -2.44
N ASP A 453 27.10 12.95 -2.57
CA ASP A 453 28.52 12.99 -2.18
C ASP A 453 29.42 13.77 -3.18
N ALA A 454 30.67 14.06 -2.81
CA ALA A 454 31.60 14.82 -3.67
C ALA A 454 31.86 14.18 -5.05
N ASN A 455 31.97 12.86 -5.12
CA ASN A 455 32.17 12.13 -6.38
C ASN A 455 30.91 12.19 -7.23
N GLU A 456 29.74 12.05 -6.61
CA GLU A 456 28.45 12.17 -7.29
C GLU A 456 28.22 13.57 -7.85
N ARG A 457 28.45 14.63 -7.06
CA ARG A 457 28.40 16.02 -7.52
C ARG A 457 29.37 16.24 -8.69
N GLY A 458 30.60 15.70 -8.61
CA GLY A 458 31.60 15.76 -9.67
C GLY A 458 31.18 15.04 -10.96
N PHE A 459 30.60 13.86 -10.83
CA PHE A 459 30.06 13.09 -11.93
C PHE A 459 28.84 13.74 -12.57
N MET A 460 27.93 14.33 -11.79
CA MET A 460 26.75 15.00 -12.31
C MET A 460 27.08 16.21 -13.16
N ARG A 461 28.06 17.01 -12.74
CA ARG A 461 28.63 18.09 -13.55
C ARG A 461 29.19 17.57 -14.88
N TRP A 462 29.91 16.44 -14.86
CA TRP A 462 30.43 15.81 -16.06
C TRP A 462 29.32 15.22 -16.96
N PHE A 463 28.31 14.56 -16.40
CA PHE A 463 27.20 13.95 -17.12
C PHE A 463 26.30 15.00 -17.78
N LYS A 464 26.07 16.14 -17.11
CA LYS A 464 25.45 17.34 -17.71
C LYS A 464 26.23 17.80 -18.96
N SER A 465 27.56 17.87 -18.88
CA SER A 465 28.43 18.37 -19.97
C SER A 465 28.49 17.48 -21.24
N ILE A 466 27.84 16.31 -21.21
CA ILE A 466 27.75 15.34 -22.33
C ILE A 466 26.29 14.97 -22.67
N SER A 467 25.33 15.66 -22.05
CA SER A 467 23.89 15.47 -22.28
C SER A 467 23.23 16.74 -22.85
N SER A 468 23.92 17.88 -22.75
CA SER A 468 23.74 19.09 -23.58
C SER A 468 24.42 18.96 -24.94
#